data_AF-A0A5D0NTU1-F1
#
_entry.id   AF-A0A5D0NTU1-F1
#
_cell.length_a   1.000
_cell.length_b   1.000
_cell.length_c   1.000
_cell.angle_alpha   90.00
_cell.angle_beta   90.00
_cell.angle_gamma   90.00
#
_symmetry.space_group_name_H-M   'P 1'
#
loop_
_entity.id
_entity.type
_entity.pdbx_description
1 polymer ?
#
loop_
_entity_poly.entity_id
_entity_poly.type
_entity_poly.pdbx_seq_one_letter_code
_entity_poly.pdbx_strand_id
1 'polypeptide(L)'
;MGGRRASRRRLPRGVHGGDPRLRQVKIEWSQHAQETMRRYMHDQKGMHAIATAVGELLDNPRPPEAFAWGKTDFRLRVGPYRVLYRVSDGIVYIAHVSRTVS
;
A
#
# COMPACT_ATOMS: atom_id res chain seq x y z
N MET A 1 9.33 -47.36 21.28
CA MET A 1 8.76 -46.58 20.16
C MET A 1 7.68 -45.66 20.71
N GLY A 2 7.73 -44.36 20.42
CA GLY A 2 6.73 -43.40 20.91
C GLY A 2 7.22 -41.96 20.72
N GLY A 3 6.85 -41.39 19.57
CA GLY A 3 7.46 -40.21 18.96
C GLY A 3 7.36 -38.89 19.73
N ARG A 4 8.44 -38.13 19.60
CA ARG A 4 8.56 -36.70 19.90
C ARG A 4 7.51 -35.91 19.12
N ARG A 5 6.66 -35.13 19.79
CA ARG A 5 5.91 -34.03 19.17
C ARG A 5 6.47 -32.70 19.67
N ALA A 6 7.41 -32.17 18.91
CA ALA A 6 7.79 -30.76 18.97
C ALA A 6 6.60 -29.94 18.45
N SER A 7 5.84 -29.35 19.38
CA SER A 7 4.80 -28.39 19.06
C SER A 7 5.46 -27.11 18.55
N ARG A 8 5.28 -26.91 17.25
CA ARG A 8 5.68 -25.77 16.42
C ARG A 8 5.82 -24.46 17.20
N ARG A 9 7.04 -23.91 17.18
CA ARG A 9 7.34 -22.49 17.38
C ARG A 9 6.28 -21.63 16.71
N ARG A 10 5.55 -20.86 17.50
CA ARG A 10 4.91 -19.63 17.02
C ARG A 10 6.04 -18.73 16.52
N LEU A 11 6.09 -18.51 15.21
CA LEU A 11 6.89 -17.43 14.65
C LEU A 11 6.34 -16.11 15.22
N PRO A 12 7.18 -15.20 15.73
CA PRO A 12 6.71 -13.90 16.15
C PRO A 12 6.12 -13.17 14.95
N ARG A 13 4.98 -12.51 15.14
CA ARG A 13 4.46 -11.49 14.22
C ARG A 13 5.60 -10.54 13.91
N GLY A 14 5.85 -10.32 12.63
CA GLY A 14 6.96 -9.54 12.11
C GLY A 14 7.14 -8.25 12.91
N VAL A 15 8.32 -8.14 13.52
CA VAL A 15 8.90 -6.90 13.99
C VAL A 15 8.69 -5.82 12.94
N HIS A 16 7.87 -4.81 13.26
CA HIS A 16 7.80 -3.58 12.48
C HIS A 16 9.10 -2.81 12.72
N GLY A 17 10.14 -3.18 11.97
CA GLY A 17 11.30 -2.34 11.75
C GLY A 17 10.94 -1.23 10.78
N GLY A 18 10.00 -0.36 11.15
CA GLY A 18 9.84 0.92 10.46
C GLY A 18 11.12 1.71 10.67
N ASP A 19 11.69 2.26 9.59
CA ASP A 19 12.86 3.13 9.69
C ASP A 19 12.52 4.31 10.63
N PRO A 20 13.19 4.46 11.78
CA PRO A 20 12.93 5.54 12.74
C PRO A 20 13.15 6.95 12.17
N ARG A 21 13.69 7.06 10.95
CA ARG A 21 13.88 8.32 10.20
C ARG A 21 12.63 8.78 9.46
N LEU A 22 11.65 7.91 9.23
CA LEU A 22 10.35 8.27 8.67
C LEU A 22 9.39 8.75 9.78
N ARG A 23 9.86 9.65 10.66
CA ARG A 23 9.04 10.21 11.73
C ARG A 23 7.92 11.04 11.08
N GLN A 24 6.73 10.44 10.97
CA GLN A 24 5.53 10.91 10.28
C GLN A 24 5.60 10.81 8.76
N VAL A 25 5.45 9.59 8.24
CA VAL A 25 4.93 9.45 6.87
C VAL A 25 3.51 10.03 6.84
N LYS A 26 3.21 10.89 5.88
CA LYS A 26 1.86 11.41 5.63
C LYS A 26 1.38 10.96 4.27
N ILE A 27 0.06 10.87 4.11
CA ILE A 27 -0.56 10.60 2.81
C ILE A 27 -1.24 11.88 2.34
N GLU A 28 -0.93 12.30 1.12
CA GLU A 28 -1.60 13.41 0.46
C GLU A 28 -2.20 12.95 -0.86
N TRP A 29 -3.47 13.29 -1.08
CA TRP A 29 -4.17 12.96 -2.31
C TRP A 29 -4.22 14.18 -3.21
N SER A 30 -3.70 14.06 -4.44
CA SER A 30 -3.88 15.10 -5.44
C SER A 30 -5.36 15.28 -5.75
N GLN A 31 -5.76 16.47 -6.19
CA GLN A 31 -7.12 16.71 -6.66
C GLN A 31 -7.49 15.74 -7.79
N HIS A 32 -6.56 15.46 -8.71
CA HIS A 32 -6.75 14.49 -9.79
C HIS A 32 -6.97 13.06 -9.28
N ALA A 33 -6.28 12.65 -8.22
CA ALA A 33 -6.49 11.35 -7.59
C ALA A 33 -7.90 11.25 -6.99
N GLN A 34 -8.37 12.32 -6.33
CA GLN A 34 -9.74 12.36 -5.80
C GLN A 34 -10.78 12.27 -6.92
N GLU A 35 -10.61 13.01 -8.02
CA GLU A 35 -11.50 12.98 -9.18
C GLU A 35 -11.56 11.61 -9.86
N THR A 36 -10.41 10.95 -10.01
CA THR A 36 -10.35 9.60 -10.60
C THR A 36 -10.93 8.54 -9.67
N MET A 37 -10.66 8.65 -8.37
CA MET A 37 -11.22 7.76 -7.35
C MET A 37 -12.75 7.87 -7.25
N ARG A 38 -13.32 9.08 -7.40
CA ARG A 38 -14.79 9.31 -7.38
C ARG A 38 -15.55 8.44 -8.38
N ARG A 39 -14.94 8.10 -9.52
CA ARG A 39 -15.54 7.24 -10.56
C ARG A 39 -15.85 5.83 -10.06
N TYR A 40 -15.19 5.40 -8.99
CA TYR A 40 -15.27 4.05 -8.46
C TYR A 40 -16.00 3.97 -7.11
N MET A 41 -16.61 5.06 -6.64
CA MET A 41 -17.34 5.09 -5.35
C MET A 41 -18.54 4.14 -5.28
N HIS A 42 -19.04 3.64 -6.41
CA HIS A 42 -20.07 2.59 -6.41
C HIS A 42 -19.51 1.23 -5.94
N ASP A 43 -18.20 0.98 -6.07
CA ASP A 43 -17.53 -0.25 -5.64
C ASP A 43 -16.92 -0.07 -4.25
N GLN A 44 -17.77 -0.14 -3.22
CA GLN A 44 -17.38 0.08 -1.82
C GLN A 44 -16.29 -0.89 -1.34
N LYS A 45 -16.34 -2.16 -1.80
CA LYS A 45 -15.32 -3.16 -1.49
C LYS A 45 -13.97 -2.76 -2.11
N GLY A 46 -13.98 -2.28 -3.34
CA GLY A 46 -12.81 -1.73 -4.01
C GLY A 46 -12.23 -0.53 -3.27
N MET A 47 -13.07 0.42 -2.86
CA MET A 47 -12.61 1.62 -2.14
C MET A 47 -12.03 1.29 -0.78
N HIS A 48 -12.63 0.36 -0.04
CA HIS A 48 -12.07 -0.12 1.23
C HIS A 48 -10.70 -0.78 1.04
N ALA A 49 -10.54 -1.59 -0.02
CA ALA A 49 -9.26 -2.22 -0.33
C ALA A 49 -8.18 -1.18 -0.66
N ILE A 50 -8.53 -0.13 -1.43
CA ILE A 50 -7.61 0.98 -1.73
C ILE A 50 -7.22 1.71 -0.44
N ALA A 51 -8.20 2.08 0.39
CA ALA A 51 -7.92 2.80 1.64
C ALA A 51 -6.99 1.99 2.57
N THR A 52 -7.22 0.68 2.68
CA THR A 52 -6.37 -0.22 3.47
C THR A 52 -4.94 -0.24 2.93
N ALA A 53 -4.77 -0.51 1.63
CA ALA A 53 -3.46 -0.61 1.01
C ALA A 53 -2.69 0.72 1.00
N VAL A 54 -3.38 1.85 0.83
CA VAL A 54 -2.78 3.19 0.95
C VAL A 54 -2.37 3.46 2.40
N GLY A 55 -3.16 3.03 3.39
CA GLY A 55 -2.81 3.13 4.81
C GLY A 55 -1.53 2.39 5.17
N GLU A 56 -1.31 1.20 4.60
CA GLU A 56 -0.07 0.41 4.79
C GLU A 56 1.19 1.13 4.28
N LEU A 57 1.06 2.10 3.37
CA LEU A 57 2.18 2.94 2.92
C LEU A 57 2.72 3.87 4.01
N LEU A 58 1.98 4.08 5.11
CA LEU A 58 2.48 4.84 6.26
C LEU A 58 3.63 4.10 6.96
N ASP A 59 3.52 2.78 7.07
CA ASP A 59 4.51 1.93 7.71
C ASP A 59 5.62 1.53 6.73
N ASN A 60 5.24 1.27 5.48
CA ASN A 60 6.16 0.87 4.43
C ASN A 60 5.86 1.60 3.11
N PRO A 61 6.43 2.81 2.88
CA PRO A 61 6.14 3.61 1.70
C PRO A 61 6.58 2.97 0.37
N ARG A 62 7.47 1.98 0.40
CA ARG A 62 8.00 1.30 -0.79
C ARG A 62 7.92 -0.21 -0.59
N PRO A 63 6.70 -0.77 -0.53
CA PRO A 63 6.56 -2.18 -0.28
C PRO A 63 6.98 -2.99 -1.53
N PRO A 64 7.36 -4.27 -1.37
CA PRO A 64 7.87 -5.08 -2.49
C PRO A 64 6.92 -5.20 -3.70
N GLU A 65 5.61 -5.08 -3.47
CA GLU A 65 4.55 -5.10 -4.48
C GLU A 65 4.39 -3.78 -5.24
N ALA A 66 5.05 -2.71 -4.81
CA ALA A 66 5.08 -1.44 -5.53
C ALA A 66 6.08 -1.52 -6.68
N PHE A 67 5.57 -1.40 -7.90
CA PHE A 67 6.40 -1.39 -9.10
C PHE A 67 6.87 0.03 -9.39
N ALA A 68 8.18 0.23 -9.51
CA ALA A 68 8.71 1.50 -9.99
C ALA A 68 8.15 1.81 -11.39
N TRP A 69 7.57 2.99 -11.52
CA TRP A 69 7.02 3.55 -12.74
C TRP A 69 7.79 4.84 -13.04
N GLY A 70 8.76 4.77 -13.95
CA GLY A 70 9.69 5.89 -14.15
C GLY A 70 10.69 6.03 -12.99
N LYS A 71 11.14 7.26 -12.72
CA LYS A 71 12.25 7.51 -11.77
C LYS A 71 11.80 7.64 -10.31
N THR A 72 10.62 8.20 -10.09
CA THR A 72 10.14 8.59 -8.74
C THR A 72 8.75 8.05 -8.41
N ASP A 73 8.01 7.60 -9.43
CA ASP A 73 6.65 7.15 -9.24
C ASP A 73 6.63 5.63 -9.04
N PHE A 74 5.65 5.19 -8.30
CA PHE A 74 5.40 3.81 -7.94
C PHE A 74 3.96 3.48 -8.26
N ARG A 75 3.73 2.26 -8.74
CA ARG A 75 2.40 1.74 -9.02
C ARG A 75 2.09 0.61 -8.08
N LEU A 76 1.14 0.84 -7.18
CA LEU A 76 0.62 -0.16 -6.25
C LEU A 76 -0.55 -0.92 -6.88
N ARG A 77 -0.52 -2.25 -6.77
CA ARG A 77 -1.59 -3.13 -7.25
C ARG A 77 -2.54 -3.46 -6.10
N VAL A 78 -3.81 -3.07 -6.26
CA VAL A 78 -4.88 -3.35 -5.27
C VAL A 78 -6.05 -4.02 -5.98
N GLY A 79 -6.10 -5.36 -5.97
CA GLY A 79 -7.16 -6.10 -6.68
C GLY A 79 -7.19 -5.76 -8.18
N PRO A 80 -8.29 -5.19 -8.73
CA PRO A 80 -8.35 -4.67 -10.09
C PRO A 80 -7.87 -3.20 -10.23
N TYR A 81 -7.59 -2.51 -9.12
CA TYR A 81 -7.18 -1.10 -9.09
C TYR A 81 -5.67 -0.93 -9.08
N ARG A 82 -5.21 0.19 -9.66
CA ARG A 82 -3.82 0.62 -9.76
C ARG A 82 -3.76 2.02 -9.17
N VAL A 83 -2.93 2.18 -8.13
CA VAL A 83 -2.72 3.46 -7.46
C VAL A 83 -1.32 3.93 -7.83
N LEU A 84 -1.24 5.06 -8.53
CA LEU A 84 0.03 5.73 -8.84
C LEU A 84 0.35 6.68 -7.69
N TYR A 85 1.56 6.57 -7.15
CA TYR A 85 2.01 7.42 -6.05
C TYR A 85 3.49 7.72 -6.15
N ARG A 86 3.96 8.71 -5.40
CA ARG A 86 5.39 9.02 -5.22
C ARG A 86 5.70 9.26 -3.75
N VAL A 87 6.94 9.04 -3.36
CA VAL A 87 7.42 9.29 -1.99
C VAL A 87 8.46 10.41 -2.04
N SER A 88 8.17 11.56 -1.41
CA SER A 88 9.10 12.69 -1.27
C SER A 88 8.98 13.30 0.11
N ASP A 89 10.11 13.53 0.77
CA ASP A 89 10.18 14.28 2.05
C ASP A 89 9.25 13.73 3.15
N GLY A 90 9.09 12.41 3.21
CA GLY A 90 8.18 11.75 4.16
C GLY A 90 6.70 11.84 3.78
N ILE A 91 6.37 12.31 2.58
CA ILE A 91 4.98 12.37 2.08
C ILE A 91 4.80 11.36 0.95
N VAL A 92 3.77 10.54 1.09
CA VAL A 92 3.23 9.65 0.07
C VAL A 92 2.16 10.43 -0.68
N TYR A 93 2.49 10.90 -1.89
CA TYR A 93 1.55 11.61 -2.75
C TYR A 93 0.83 10.63 -3.65
N ILE A 94 -0.48 10.47 -3.45
CA ILE A 94 -1.33 9.70 -4.35
C ILE A 94 -1.71 10.58 -5.54
N ALA A 95 -1.27 10.16 -6.73
CA ALA A 95 -1.39 10.94 -7.95
C ALA A 95 -2.61 10.56 -8.80
N HIS A 96 -2.93 9.26 -8.86
CA HIS A 96 -3.97 8.75 -9.75
C HIS A 96 -4.49 7.37 -9.33
N VAL A 97 -5.79 7.13 -9.49
CA VAL A 97 -6.41 5.82 -9.31
C VAL A 97 -7.04 5.36 -10.62
N SER A 98 -6.65 4.19 -11.10
CA SER A 98 -7.25 3.54 -12.26
C SER A 98 -7.70 2.12 -11.95
N ARG A 99 -8.55 1.56 -12.81
CA ARG A 99 -8.93 0.15 -12.80
C ARG A 99 -8.45 -0.48 -14.11
N THR A 100 -7.82 -1.66 -14.03
CA THR A 100 -7.52 -2.43 -15.24
C THR A 100 -8.84 -3.06 -15.70
N VAL A 101 -9.34 -2.64 -16.87
CA VAL A 101 -10.37 -3.39 -17.57
C VAL A 101 -9.69 -4.60 -18.20
N SER A 102 -10.17 -5.79 -17.85
CA SER A 102 -9.83 -7.02 -18.58
C SER A 102 -10.63 -7.07 -19.87
#